data_AF-A0A2N9NLP6-F1
#
_entry.id   AF-A0A2N9NLP6-F1
#
_cell.length_a   1.000
_cell.length_b   1.000
_cell.length_c   1.000
_cell.angle_alpha   90.00
_cell.angle_beta   90.00
_cell.angle_gamma   90.00
#
_symmetry.space_group_name_H-M   'P 1'
#
loop_
_entity.id
_entity.type
_entity.pdbx_description
1 polymer ?
#
loop_
_entity_poly.entity_id
_entity_poly.type
_entity_poly.pdbx_seq_one_letter_code
_entity_poly.pdbx_strand_id
1 'polypeptide(L)'
;MPTYIGGNGGGSDVQIGSMNSLITSVGFWNYAAGAWMHIACSSITINGGSDLAEPFQISDAEKEVQQGSVVVIDDHHPGRLKLSHQPYDTRVAGVVSGANGINPGIQMQQQGLLEGGKSVALTGRVYVQADASNGAIQPGDLLTTSSTPGHAMKVTDHAKAQGSILGKAMSSLAEGKGMVLVLVSLQ
;
A
#
# COMPACT_ATOMS: atom_id res chain seq x y z
N MET A 1 26.96 2.66 -23.66
CA MET A 1 25.48 2.62 -23.75
C MET A 1 24.97 4.03 -23.58
N PRO A 2 24.34 4.67 -24.57
CA PRO A 2 23.98 6.08 -24.45
C PRO A 2 22.78 6.26 -23.51
N THR A 3 23.00 7.03 -22.45
CA THR A 3 21.92 7.73 -21.73
C THR A 3 21.36 8.79 -22.67
N TYR A 4 20.04 8.97 -22.67
CA TYR A 4 19.37 10.00 -23.46
C TYR A 4 18.75 11.05 -22.53
N ILE A 5 19.00 12.32 -22.85
CA ILE A 5 18.34 13.48 -22.24
C ILE A 5 17.86 14.35 -23.40
N GLY A 6 16.54 14.49 -23.56
CA GLY A 6 15.95 15.27 -24.66
C GLY A 6 14.46 14.99 -24.86
N GLY A 7 13.85 15.65 -25.85
CA GLY A 7 12.49 15.35 -26.30
C GLY A 7 12.49 14.43 -27.52
N ASN A 8 11.59 13.44 -27.57
CA ASN A 8 11.46 12.49 -28.68
C ASN A 8 10.86 13.10 -29.97
N GLY A 9 10.61 14.42 -29.98
CA GLY A 9 10.01 15.16 -31.08
C GLY A 9 8.49 15.02 -31.22
N GLY A 10 7.84 14.22 -30.38
CA GLY A 10 6.39 13.92 -30.43
C GLY A 10 5.60 14.39 -29.20
N GLY A 11 6.21 15.11 -28.27
CA GLY A 11 5.61 15.54 -27.01
C GLY A 11 6.06 16.94 -26.56
N SER A 12 5.54 17.38 -25.41
CA SER A 12 5.85 18.68 -24.79
C SER A 12 6.77 18.54 -23.56
N ASP A 13 7.50 17.43 -23.44
CA ASP A 13 8.33 17.07 -22.29
C ASP A 13 9.80 16.79 -22.70
N VAL A 14 10.69 16.90 -21.71
CA VAL A 14 12.07 16.42 -21.79
C VAL A 14 12.16 15.13 -20.98
N GLN A 15 12.70 14.08 -21.58
CA GLN A 15 12.83 12.75 -21.00
C GLN A 15 14.27 12.47 -20.62
N ILE A 16 14.45 11.73 -19.52
CA ILE A 16 15.73 11.17 -19.09
C ILE A 16 15.54 9.65 -19.06
N GLY A 17 16.37 8.89 -19.77
CA GLY A 17 16.22 7.44 -19.83
C GLY A 17 17.32 6.68 -20.56
N SER A 18 17.06 5.41 -20.84
CA SER A 18 17.96 4.51 -21.57
C SER A 18 17.24 3.81 -22.72
N MET A 19 17.94 3.63 -23.84
CA MET A 19 17.49 2.75 -24.94
C MET A 19 17.83 1.27 -24.70
N ASN A 20 18.53 0.96 -23.60
CA ASN A 20 18.80 -0.41 -23.19
C ASN A 20 17.63 -0.93 -22.34
N SER A 21 16.94 -1.97 -22.82
CA SER A 21 15.78 -2.58 -22.15
C SER A 21 16.08 -3.21 -20.79
N LEU A 22 17.35 -3.47 -20.48
CA LEU A 22 17.77 -4.02 -19.19
C LEU A 22 17.91 -2.95 -18.11
N ILE A 23 17.94 -1.66 -18.47
CA ILE A 23 18.04 -0.57 -17.51
C ILE A 23 16.63 -0.19 -17.06
N THR A 24 16.35 -0.38 -15.77
CA THR A 24 15.03 -0.15 -15.16
C THR A 24 15.02 0.96 -14.11
N SER A 25 16.17 1.56 -13.81
CA SER A 25 16.29 2.60 -12.77
C SER A 25 17.14 3.78 -13.23
N VAL A 26 16.81 4.96 -12.69
CA VAL A 26 17.61 6.18 -12.79
C VAL A 26 18.07 6.55 -11.39
N GLY A 27 19.38 6.76 -11.24
CA GLY A 27 20.00 7.11 -9.96
C GLY A 27 20.50 8.55 -9.93
N PHE A 28 20.21 9.28 -8.86
CA PHE A 28 20.73 10.62 -8.60
C PHE A 28 21.88 10.57 -7.56
N TRP A 29 23.11 10.31 -8.03
CA TRP A 29 24.28 10.05 -7.18
C TRP A 29 25.34 11.14 -7.26
N ASN A 30 25.85 11.59 -6.11
CA ASN A 30 27.03 12.45 -6.01
C ASN A 30 28.27 11.60 -5.69
N TYR A 31 29.15 11.43 -6.68
CA TYR A 31 30.37 10.64 -6.54
C TYR A 31 31.38 11.22 -5.53
N ALA A 32 31.52 12.55 -5.46
CA ALA A 32 32.47 13.17 -4.55
C ALA A 32 32.03 13.00 -3.08
N ALA A 33 30.73 13.03 -2.84
CA ALA A 33 30.15 12.82 -1.51
C ALA A 33 29.89 11.34 -1.18
N GLY A 34 29.88 10.46 -2.18
CA GLY A 34 29.49 9.05 -2.02
C GLY A 34 28.05 8.89 -1.51
N ALA A 35 27.12 9.72 -1.99
CA ALA A 35 25.74 9.77 -1.46
C ALA A 35 24.67 10.05 -2.53
N TRP A 36 23.44 9.61 -2.25
CA TRP A 36 22.24 9.94 -3.02
C TRP A 36 21.85 11.41 -2.82
N MET A 37 21.29 12.03 -3.86
CA MET A 37 20.88 13.44 -3.86
C MET A 37 19.37 13.61 -3.63
N HIS A 38 18.99 14.76 -3.05
CA HIS A 38 17.60 15.19 -2.98
C HIS A 38 17.09 15.68 -4.34
N ILE A 39 15.79 15.53 -4.59
CA ILE A 39 15.10 16.07 -5.75
C ILE A 39 14.29 17.29 -5.30
N ALA A 40 14.61 18.47 -5.85
CA ALA A 40 13.82 19.69 -5.65
C ALA A 40 12.96 19.95 -6.89
N CYS A 41 11.64 19.86 -6.76
CA CYS A 41 10.69 20.11 -7.83
C CYS A 41 9.34 20.56 -7.25
N SER A 42 8.47 21.15 -8.08
CA SER A 42 7.14 21.59 -7.63
C SER A 42 6.15 20.45 -7.44
N SER A 43 6.24 19.39 -8.28
CA SER A 43 5.31 18.26 -8.26
C SER A 43 5.92 17.02 -8.90
N ILE A 44 5.55 15.83 -8.40
CA ILE A 44 5.90 14.53 -8.97
C ILE A 44 4.59 13.82 -9.38
N THR A 45 4.56 13.31 -10.60
CA THR A 45 3.43 12.50 -11.12
C THR A 45 3.91 11.07 -11.32
N ILE A 46 3.16 10.10 -10.77
CA ILE A 46 3.48 8.67 -10.82
C ILE A 46 2.39 7.94 -11.61
N ASN A 47 2.79 7.25 -12.67
CA ASN A 47 1.84 6.59 -13.60
C ASN A 47 1.63 5.09 -13.31
N GLY A 48 2.40 4.50 -12.40
CA GLY A 48 2.46 3.04 -12.19
C GLY A 48 1.81 2.50 -10.93
N GLY A 49 1.36 3.37 -10.02
CA GLY A 49 0.81 2.94 -8.73
C GLY A 49 -0.07 3.99 -8.06
N SER A 50 -0.77 3.62 -6.98
CA SER A 50 -1.82 4.47 -6.40
C SER A 50 -1.84 4.60 -4.88
N ASP A 51 -0.84 4.05 -4.22
CA ASP A 51 -0.65 4.08 -2.77
C ASP A 51 0.79 4.43 -2.37
N LEU A 52 0.91 4.93 -1.14
CA LEU A 52 2.16 5.06 -0.41
C LEU A 52 2.32 3.83 0.47
N ALA A 53 3.36 3.04 0.22
CA ALA A 53 3.60 1.78 0.90
C ALA A 53 4.98 1.72 1.56
N GLU A 54 5.03 1.02 2.69
CA GLU A 54 6.26 0.70 3.41
C GLU A 54 6.42 -0.82 3.51
N PRO A 55 7.65 -1.36 3.42
CA PRO A 55 7.89 -2.79 3.62
C PRO A 55 7.88 -3.12 5.12
N PHE A 56 7.04 -4.07 5.51
CA PHE A 56 6.99 -4.58 6.88
C PHE A 56 7.26 -6.09 6.94
N GLN A 57 7.97 -6.51 7.97
CA GLN A 57 8.04 -7.92 8.33
C GLN A 57 6.72 -8.35 8.97
N ILE A 58 6.21 -9.51 8.54
CA ILE A 58 4.99 -10.10 9.11
C ILE A 58 5.38 -11.25 10.04
N SER A 59 4.93 -11.21 11.30
CA SER A 59 5.34 -12.14 12.36
C SER A 59 4.89 -13.58 12.13
N ASP A 60 3.65 -13.78 11.70
CA ASP A 60 2.98 -15.08 11.66
C ASP A 60 2.98 -15.75 10.25
N ALA A 61 3.95 -15.41 9.39
CA ALA A 61 3.92 -15.80 7.98
C ALA A 61 4.38 -17.25 7.68
N GLU A 62 3.99 -18.23 8.51
CA GLU A 62 4.01 -19.65 8.09
C GLU A 62 2.96 -19.92 6.99
N LYS A 63 1.93 -19.08 6.91
CA LYS A 63 0.96 -19.04 5.81
C LYS A 63 1.21 -17.83 4.92
N GLU A 64 1.08 -18.03 3.62
CA GLU A 64 1.27 -16.99 2.61
C GLU A 64 0.28 -15.84 2.82
N VAL A 65 0.77 -14.70 3.32
CA VAL A 65 -0.03 -13.47 3.44
C VAL A 65 -0.28 -12.93 2.04
N GLN A 66 -1.55 -12.97 1.64
CA GLN A 66 -1.98 -12.58 0.31
C GLN A 66 -2.07 -11.06 0.17
N GLN A 67 -1.92 -10.59 -1.06
CA GLN A 67 -2.20 -9.19 -1.37
C GLN A 67 -3.67 -8.85 -1.06
N GLY A 68 -3.91 -7.62 -0.63
CA GLY A 68 -5.20 -7.15 -0.14
C GLY A 68 -5.53 -7.58 1.29
N SER A 69 -4.68 -8.37 1.94
CA SER A 69 -4.87 -8.71 3.36
C SER A 69 -4.70 -7.49 4.26
N VAL A 70 -5.62 -7.30 5.20
CA VAL A 70 -5.53 -6.30 6.27
C VAL A 70 -4.57 -6.80 7.35
N VAL A 71 -3.68 -5.92 7.79
CA VAL A 71 -2.68 -6.21 8.82
C VAL A 71 -2.80 -5.25 10.00
N VAL A 72 -2.38 -5.72 11.16
CA VAL A 72 -2.37 -4.98 12.43
C VAL A 72 -0.96 -4.96 13.01
N ILE A 73 -0.66 -3.98 13.86
CA ILE A 73 0.59 -3.90 14.61
C ILE A 73 0.71 -5.13 15.50
N ASP A 74 1.89 -5.78 15.46
CA ASP A 74 2.19 -6.87 16.37
C ASP A 74 2.73 -6.34 17.70
N ASP A 75 1.93 -6.51 18.76
CA ASP A 75 2.24 -6.12 20.12
C ASP A 75 3.31 -6.98 20.80
N HIS A 76 3.63 -8.15 20.24
CA HIS A 76 4.68 -9.03 20.76
C HIS A 76 6.04 -8.83 20.07
N HIS A 77 6.06 -8.25 18.87
CA HIS A 77 7.28 -8.05 18.10
C HIS A 77 7.36 -6.61 17.57
N PRO A 78 8.04 -5.70 18.27
CA PRO A 78 8.12 -4.28 17.91
C PRO A 78 8.55 -4.06 16.45
N GLY A 79 7.85 -3.18 15.75
CA GLY A 79 8.11 -2.85 14.34
C GLY A 79 7.62 -3.87 13.32
N ARG A 80 7.01 -4.99 13.77
CA ARG A 80 6.41 -5.99 12.89
C ARG A 80 4.90 -5.86 12.87
N LEU A 81 4.31 -6.43 11.83
CA LEU A 81 2.86 -6.53 11.68
C LEU A 81 2.45 -8.00 11.74
N LYS A 82 1.16 -8.24 11.94
CA LYS A 82 0.54 -9.57 11.82
C LYS A 82 -0.79 -9.48 11.11
N LEU A 83 -1.30 -10.63 10.68
CA LEU A 83 -2.59 -10.71 10.01
C LEU A 83 -3.70 -10.27 10.98
N SER A 84 -4.61 -9.42 10.52
CA SER A 84 -5.80 -9.09 11.31
C SER A 84 -6.63 -10.35 11.54
N HIS A 85 -7.28 -10.47 12.70
CA HIS A 85 -8.15 -11.62 13.01
C HIS A 85 -9.28 -11.27 14.00
N GLN A 86 -9.38 -10.00 14.39
CA GLN A 86 -10.38 -9.51 15.32
C GLN A 86 -11.13 -8.33 14.71
N PRO A 87 -12.46 -8.27 14.88
CA PRO A 87 -13.24 -7.13 14.42
C PRO A 87 -12.91 -5.88 15.27
N TYR A 88 -12.89 -4.70 14.64
CA TYR A 88 -12.61 -3.42 15.32
C TYR A 88 -11.27 -3.37 16.07
N ASP A 89 -10.22 -3.96 15.49
CA ASP A 89 -8.88 -3.92 16.08
C ASP A 89 -8.27 -2.53 15.88
N THR A 90 -8.01 -1.82 16.98
CA THR A 90 -7.44 -0.47 16.94
C THR A 90 -5.96 -0.44 16.57
N ARG A 91 -5.34 -1.61 16.40
CA ARG A 91 -3.96 -1.75 15.93
C ARG A 91 -3.88 -1.85 14.40
N VAL A 92 -4.97 -1.63 13.67
CA VAL A 92 -4.97 -1.67 12.20
C VAL A 92 -3.87 -0.78 11.64
N ALA A 93 -3.01 -1.37 10.79
CA ALA A 93 -1.80 -0.72 10.31
C ALA A 93 -1.81 -0.48 8.79
N GLY A 94 -2.70 -1.15 8.05
CA GLY A 94 -2.81 -0.98 6.62
C GLY A 94 -3.19 -2.28 5.89
N VAL A 95 -2.89 -2.30 4.60
CA VAL A 95 -3.24 -3.41 3.70
C VAL A 95 -2.02 -3.83 2.91
N VAL A 96 -1.78 -5.14 2.75
CA VAL A 96 -0.74 -5.64 1.85
C VAL A 96 -1.04 -5.22 0.41
N SER A 97 -0.18 -4.39 -0.18
CA SER A 97 -0.37 -3.79 -1.50
C SER A 97 -0.09 -4.79 -2.65
N GLY A 98 -0.55 -4.47 -3.86
CA GLY A 98 -0.34 -5.28 -5.07
C GLY A 98 -1.59 -5.96 -5.64
N ALA A 99 -2.68 -6.03 -4.88
CA ALA A 99 -3.85 -6.80 -5.28
C ALA A 99 -4.54 -6.24 -6.53
N ASN A 100 -5.04 -7.13 -7.39
CA ASN A 100 -5.64 -6.81 -8.70
C ASN A 100 -4.75 -5.92 -9.60
N GLY A 101 -3.42 -6.02 -9.45
CA GLY A 101 -2.47 -5.31 -10.30
C GLY A 101 -2.30 -3.82 -9.93
N ILE A 102 -2.83 -3.37 -8.80
CA ILE A 102 -2.51 -2.05 -8.25
C ILE A 102 -1.17 -2.13 -7.52
N ASN A 103 -0.12 -1.60 -8.12
CA ASN A 103 1.20 -1.52 -7.51
C ASN A 103 1.34 -0.29 -6.59
N PRO A 104 2.26 -0.34 -5.61
CA PRO A 104 2.76 0.84 -4.90
C PRO A 104 3.14 1.97 -5.85
N GLY A 105 2.63 3.18 -5.59
CA GLY A 105 3.06 4.38 -6.29
C GLY A 105 4.38 4.90 -5.72
N ILE A 106 4.45 5.01 -4.41
CA ILE A 106 5.67 5.36 -3.67
C ILE A 106 5.98 4.24 -2.70
N GLN A 107 7.20 3.71 -2.75
CA GLN A 107 7.69 2.76 -1.76
C GLN A 107 8.76 3.43 -0.92
N MET A 108 8.50 3.54 0.38
CA MET A 108 9.43 4.12 1.34
C MET A 108 10.29 3.01 1.92
N GLN A 109 11.60 3.12 1.79
CA GLN A 109 12.55 2.14 2.31
C GLN A 109 13.82 2.84 2.77
N GLN A 110 14.42 2.33 3.85
CA GLN A 110 15.73 2.78 4.31
C GLN A 110 16.72 1.63 4.21
N GLN A 111 17.71 1.81 3.34
CA GLN A 111 18.78 0.84 3.15
C GLN A 111 19.54 0.59 4.47
N GLY A 112 19.77 -0.68 4.79
CA GLY A 112 20.51 -1.14 5.96
C GLY A 112 19.78 -1.12 7.32
N LEU A 113 18.51 -0.66 7.39
CA LEU A 113 17.78 -0.59 8.66
C LEU A 113 16.41 -1.27 8.62
N LEU A 114 15.59 -0.94 7.61
CA LEU A 114 14.21 -1.39 7.46
C LEU A 114 14.04 -2.05 6.08
N GLU A 115 14.81 -3.10 5.85
CA GLU A 115 14.82 -3.82 4.57
C GLU A 115 13.95 -5.07 4.60
N GLY A 116 13.32 -5.34 3.45
CA GLY A 116 12.57 -6.56 3.21
C GLY A 116 11.19 -6.59 3.84
N GLY A 117 10.42 -7.64 3.51
CA GLY A 117 9.04 -7.79 3.96
C GLY A 117 8.01 -7.54 2.85
N LYS A 118 6.75 -7.39 3.25
CA LYS A 118 5.63 -7.15 2.34
C LYS A 118 5.33 -5.66 2.30
N SER A 119 5.10 -5.10 1.11
CA SER A 119 4.67 -3.71 0.97
C SER A 119 3.26 -3.55 1.55
N VAL A 120 3.11 -2.68 2.53
CA VAL A 120 1.83 -2.36 3.18
C VAL A 120 1.47 -0.92 2.86
N ALA A 121 0.30 -0.75 2.26
CA ALA A 121 -0.28 0.54 1.95
C ALA A 121 -0.74 1.25 3.23
N LEU A 122 -0.20 2.44 3.45
CA LEU A 122 -0.55 3.30 4.59
C LEU A 122 -1.61 4.34 4.19
N THR A 123 -1.62 4.72 2.91
CA THR A 123 -2.61 5.63 2.33
C THR A 123 -2.68 5.45 0.82
N GLY A 124 -3.83 5.81 0.24
CA GLY A 124 -4.08 5.73 -1.20
C GLY A 124 -5.15 4.72 -1.57
N ARG A 125 -5.17 4.31 -2.84
CA ARG A 125 -6.20 3.38 -3.36
C ARG A 125 -5.62 1.99 -3.47
N VAL A 126 -6.24 1.02 -2.80
CA VAL A 126 -5.85 -0.39 -2.84
C VAL A 126 -7.06 -1.31 -2.83
N TYR A 127 -6.92 -2.49 -3.42
CA TYR A 127 -7.91 -3.55 -3.26
C TYR A 127 -7.67 -4.30 -1.95
N VAL A 128 -8.74 -4.48 -1.19
CA VAL A 128 -8.75 -5.09 0.14
C VAL A 128 -9.63 -6.34 0.11
N GLN A 129 -9.16 -7.42 0.72
CA GLN A 129 -10.00 -8.58 1.00
C GLN A 129 -11.07 -8.15 2.00
N ALA A 130 -12.33 -8.34 1.65
CA ALA A 130 -13.46 -7.89 2.44
C ALA A 130 -14.45 -9.04 2.67
N ASP A 131 -15.11 -8.99 3.82
CA ASP A 131 -16.14 -9.92 4.27
C ASP A 131 -17.43 -9.14 4.55
N ALA A 132 -18.47 -9.45 3.78
CA ALA A 132 -19.79 -8.83 3.88
C ALA A 132 -20.74 -9.55 4.87
N SER A 133 -20.23 -10.47 5.70
CA SER A 133 -21.02 -11.10 6.78
C SER A 133 -21.56 -10.09 7.79
N ASN A 134 -20.88 -8.95 7.98
CA ASN A 134 -21.35 -7.85 8.81
C ASN A 134 -22.23 -6.83 8.04
N GLY A 135 -22.69 -7.20 6.83
CA GLY A 135 -23.54 -6.40 5.96
C GLY A 135 -22.87 -6.06 4.62
N ALA A 136 -23.72 -5.83 3.60
CA ALA A 136 -23.28 -5.41 2.28
C ALA A 136 -22.45 -4.12 2.35
N ILE A 137 -21.31 -4.11 1.65
CA ILE A 137 -20.41 -2.97 1.52
C ILE A 137 -20.84 -2.16 0.30
N GLN A 138 -21.01 -0.86 0.48
CA GLN A 138 -21.33 0.11 -0.55
C GLN A 138 -20.26 1.20 -0.62
N PRO A 139 -20.04 1.84 -1.79
CA PRO A 139 -19.15 2.98 -1.89
C PRO A 139 -19.49 4.07 -0.86
N GLY A 140 -18.48 4.56 -0.15
CA GLY A 140 -18.61 5.52 0.94
C GLY A 140 -18.70 4.90 2.34
N ASP A 141 -18.96 3.60 2.47
CA ASP A 141 -18.97 2.92 3.76
C ASP A 141 -17.58 2.94 4.41
N LEU A 142 -17.54 3.20 5.71
CA LEU A 142 -16.34 3.02 6.52
C LEU A 142 -16.06 1.53 6.70
N LEU A 143 -14.79 1.16 6.58
CA LEU A 143 -14.33 -0.22 6.75
C LEU A 143 -13.38 -0.33 7.95
N THR A 144 -13.45 -1.47 8.62
CA THR A 144 -12.63 -1.85 9.78
C THR A 144 -12.16 -3.29 9.61
N THR A 145 -11.25 -3.79 10.46
CA THR A 145 -10.90 -5.23 10.50
C THR A 145 -12.13 -6.11 10.79
N SER A 146 -12.13 -7.34 10.27
CA SER A 146 -13.18 -8.34 10.49
C SER A 146 -12.72 -9.50 11.37
N SER A 147 -13.65 -10.39 11.72
CA SER A 147 -13.34 -11.69 12.35
C SER A 147 -12.75 -12.71 11.37
N THR A 148 -12.92 -12.51 10.05
CA THR A 148 -12.22 -13.31 9.04
C THR A 148 -10.77 -12.83 8.94
N PRO A 149 -9.77 -13.72 9.09
CA PRO A 149 -8.38 -13.30 9.06
C PRO A 149 -8.00 -12.56 7.78
N GLY A 150 -7.33 -11.41 7.92
CA GLY A 150 -6.88 -10.58 6.81
C GLY A 150 -7.99 -9.84 6.06
N HIS A 151 -9.25 -9.92 6.50
CA HIS A 151 -10.36 -9.28 5.81
C HIS A 151 -10.82 -8.01 6.54
N ALA A 152 -11.25 -7.02 5.75
CA ALA A 152 -12.01 -5.87 6.21
C ALA A 152 -13.51 -6.19 6.24
N MET A 153 -14.29 -5.44 7.00
CA MET A 153 -15.75 -5.47 6.99
C MET A 153 -16.31 -4.06 7.13
N LYS A 154 -17.60 -3.91 6.81
CA LYS A 154 -18.35 -2.67 7.05
C LYS A 154 -18.37 -2.32 8.54
N VAL A 155 -18.16 -1.05 8.86
CA VAL A 155 -18.44 -0.49 10.18
C VAL A 155 -19.95 -0.42 10.38
N THR A 156 -20.44 -1.10 11.41
CA THR A 156 -21.84 -1.06 11.86
C THR A 156 -21.97 -0.50 13.27
N ASP A 157 -20.91 -0.57 14.08
CA ASP A 157 -20.81 0.01 15.41
C ASP A 157 -19.82 1.19 15.37
N HIS A 158 -20.37 2.41 15.27
CA HIS A 158 -19.56 3.63 15.21
C HIS A 158 -18.85 3.96 16.53
N ALA A 159 -19.32 3.45 17.67
CA ALA A 159 -18.66 3.69 18.96
C ALA A 159 -17.36 2.89 19.06
N LYS A 160 -17.30 1.70 18.46
CA LYS A 160 -16.09 0.86 18.40
C LYS A 160 -15.14 1.23 17.26
N ALA A 161 -15.62 1.98 16.26
CA ALA A 161 -14.83 2.30 15.07
C ALA A 161 -13.67 3.27 15.35
N GLN A 162 -13.71 4.03 16.45
CA GLN A 162 -12.67 4.99 16.77
C GLN A 162 -11.31 4.29 16.94
N GLY A 163 -10.35 4.65 16.09
CA GLY A 163 -9.01 4.04 16.06
C GLY A 163 -8.91 2.71 15.31
N SER A 164 -10.01 2.17 14.77
CA SER A 164 -10.01 0.91 13.98
C SER A 164 -10.42 1.10 12.52
N ILE A 165 -10.64 2.35 12.08
CA ILE A 165 -11.01 2.67 10.70
C ILE A 165 -9.81 2.46 9.79
N LEU A 166 -9.97 1.58 8.81
CA LEU A 166 -9.01 1.34 7.75
C LEU A 166 -9.12 2.39 6.62
N GLY A 167 -10.35 2.81 6.32
CA GLY A 167 -10.65 3.72 5.22
C GLY A 167 -12.10 3.65 4.76
N LYS A 168 -12.34 4.10 3.53
CA LYS A 168 -13.67 4.10 2.89
C LYS A 168 -13.72 3.24 1.64
N ALA A 169 -14.79 2.47 1.50
CA ALA A 169 -15.05 1.70 0.30
C ALA A 169 -15.25 2.61 -0.92
N MET A 170 -14.68 2.21 -2.06
CA MET A 170 -14.84 2.82 -3.38
C MET A 170 -15.57 1.90 -4.35
N SER A 171 -15.72 0.61 -4.01
CA SER A 171 -16.54 -0.36 -4.75
C SER A 171 -17.47 -1.10 -3.78
N SER A 172 -18.47 -1.80 -4.32
CA SER A 172 -19.44 -2.56 -3.54
C SER A 172 -19.05 -4.04 -3.40
N LEU A 173 -19.53 -4.67 -2.31
CA LEU A 173 -19.58 -6.13 -2.14
C LEU A 173 -20.91 -6.48 -1.49
N ALA A 174 -21.79 -7.17 -2.22
CA ALA A 174 -23.16 -7.44 -1.77
C ALA A 174 -23.21 -8.51 -0.66
N GLU A 175 -22.46 -9.59 -0.82
CA GLU A 175 -22.45 -10.74 0.10
C GLU A 175 -21.13 -11.52 0.00
N GLY A 176 -20.89 -12.39 0.97
CA GLY A 176 -19.73 -13.29 0.99
C GLY A 176 -18.39 -12.57 1.17
N LYS A 177 -17.34 -13.14 0.58
CA LYS A 177 -15.96 -12.64 0.64
C LYS A 177 -15.49 -12.26 -0.77
N GLY A 178 -14.79 -11.14 -0.88
CA GLY A 178 -14.31 -10.66 -2.18
C GLY A 178 -13.38 -9.45 -2.06
N MET A 179 -12.95 -8.93 -3.21
CA MET A 179 -12.09 -7.75 -3.24
C MET A 179 -12.94 -6.48 -3.31
N VAL A 180 -12.63 -5.51 -2.47
CA VAL A 180 -13.22 -4.17 -2.47
C VAL A 180 -12.11 -3.15 -2.69
N LEU A 181 -12.29 -2.22 -3.63
CA LEU A 181 -11.41 -1.07 -3.78
C LEU A 181 -11.67 -0.11 -2.61
N VAL A 182 -10.61 0.30 -1.91
CA VAL A 182 -10.69 1.13 -0.70
C VAL A 182 -9.76 2.32 -0.84
N LEU A 183 -10.25 3.50 -0.44
CA LEU A 183 -9.41 4.64 -0.13
C LEU A 183 -8.93 4.48 1.31
N VAL A 184 -7.69 4.02 1.48
CA VAL A 184 -7.06 3.82 2.79
C VAL A 184 -6.71 5.17 3.39
N SER A 185 -7.12 5.36 4.63
CA SER A 185 -6.82 6.53 5.44
C SER A 185 -6.79 6.09 6.90
N LEU A 186 -5.62 5.70 7.39
CA LEU A 186 -5.42 5.33 8.78
C LEU A 186 -5.54 6.61 9.64
N GLN A 187 -6.35 6.56 10.70
CA GLN A 187 -6.63 7.67 11.62
C GLN A 187 -6.28 7.32 13.05
#